data_AF-A0A401PV81-F1
#
_entry.id   AF-A0A401PV81-F1
#
_cell.length_a   1.000
_cell.length_b   1.000
_cell.length_c   1.000
_cell.angle_alpha   90.00
_cell.angle_beta   90.00
_cell.angle_gamma   90.00
#
_symmetry.space_group_name_H-M   'P 1'
#
loop_
_entity.id
_entity.type
_entity.pdbx_description
1 polymer ?
#
loop_
_entity_poly.entity_id
_entity_poly.type
_entity_poly.pdbx_seq_one_letter_code
_entity_poly.pdbx_strand_id
1 'polypeptide(L)'
;PSNHLVQDRGLVVTDPKARDIVKEQKSYCATKVNERHFNGDVLGYVTPWNNHGYEITMIFGGKFTFISPVWLQIQRKGVQLYHVTGHHDIDRGWMKSVRTESKAVRFVPRILFDSWTYRDYESLFNSEDEIEELAEALVHTAKAEEFDGFVLEVWSQLGGQRRKELVHVIRHLSEALHTAKLKVLLVIPPAISPG
;
A
#
# COMPACT_ATOMS: atom_id res chain seq x y z
N PRO A 1 -23.97 -14.35 -8.62
CA PRO A 1 -23.72 -13.11 -9.39
C PRO A 1 -25.02 -12.49 -9.86
N SER A 2 -25.07 -11.15 -9.94
CA SER A 2 -26.20 -10.36 -10.43
C SER A 2 -25.90 -9.76 -11.81
N ASN A 3 -26.94 -9.36 -12.53
CA ASN A 3 -26.83 -8.60 -13.78
C ASN A 3 -26.83 -7.08 -13.57
N HIS A 4 -27.13 -6.62 -12.34
CA HIS A 4 -27.25 -5.21 -12.00
C HIS A 4 -26.40 -4.86 -10.76
N LEU A 5 -25.98 -3.60 -10.67
CA LEU A 5 -25.24 -3.10 -9.52
C LEU A 5 -26.17 -2.99 -8.30
N VAL A 6 -25.59 -2.95 -7.09
CA VAL A 6 -26.38 -2.82 -5.86
C VAL A 6 -27.13 -1.49 -5.78
N GLN A 7 -26.59 -0.43 -6.43
CA GLN A 7 -27.23 0.87 -6.60
C GLN A 7 -28.51 0.76 -7.43
N ASP A 8 -28.43 0.10 -8.59
CA ASP A 8 -29.56 -0.11 -9.51
C ASP A 8 -30.66 -0.99 -8.90
N ARG A 9 -30.29 -1.81 -7.91
CA ARG A 9 -31.17 -2.75 -7.22
C ARG A 9 -31.82 -2.17 -5.96
N GLY A 10 -31.57 -0.89 -5.65
CA GLY A 10 -32.13 -0.24 -4.46
C GLY A 10 -31.62 -0.83 -3.13
N LEU A 11 -30.42 -1.41 -3.11
CA LEU A 11 -29.84 -2.05 -1.92
C LEU A 11 -28.98 -1.09 -1.07
N VAL A 12 -28.68 0.10 -1.58
CA VAL A 12 -27.98 1.16 -0.84
C VAL A 12 -29.02 1.99 -0.09
N VAL A 13 -29.28 1.62 1.17
CA VAL A 13 -30.33 2.20 2.02
C VAL A 13 -29.79 2.63 3.37
N THR A 14 -30.49 3.52 4.06
CA THR A 14 -30.11 4.03 5.39
C THR A 14 -30.42 3.06 6.53
N ASP A 15 -31.38 2.16 6.35
CA ASP A 15 -31.81 1.16 7.34
C ASP A 15 -31.76 -0.27 6.75
N PRO A 16 -30.55 -0.85 6.61
CA PRO A 16 -30.39 -2.17 6.01
C PRO A 16 -30.79 -3.29 6.96
N LYS A 17 -31.47 -4.32 6.46
CA LYS A 17 -31.81 -5.51 7.25
C LYS A 17 -30.71 -6.56 7.14
N ALA A 18 -30.35 -7.18 8.26
CA ALA A 18 -29.34 -8.24 8.31
C ALA A 18 -29.62 -9.37 7.30
N ARG A 19 -30.89 -9.77 7.15
CA ARG A 19 -31.32 -10.81 6.19
C ARG A 19 -30.99 -10.44 4.74
N ASP A 20 -31.10 -9.16 4.38
CA ASP A 20 -30.87 -8.68 3.02
C ASP A 20 -29.36 -8.64 2.74
N ILE A 21 -28.54 -8.24 3.73
CA ILE A 21 -27.08 -8.29 3.63
C ILE A 21 -26.60 -9.74 3.44
N VAL A 22 -27.02 -10.66 4.30
CA VAL A 22 -26.59 -12.08 4.22
C VAL A 22 -27.00 -12.70 2.89
N LYS A 23 -28.20 -12.38 2.41
CA LYS A 23 -28.71 -12.84 1.12
C LYS A 23 -27.90 -12.29 -0.06
N GLU A 24 -27.54 -11.01 -0.03
CA GLU A 24 -27.02 -10.30 -1.21
C GLU A 24 -25.50 -10.09 -1.23
N GLN A 25 -24.78 -10.31 -0.12
CA GLN A 25 -23.35 -9.99 0.00
C GLN A 25 -22.43 -10.65 -1.05
N LYS A 26 -22.80 -11.84 -1.55
CA LYS A 26 -22.05 -12.55 -2.62
C LYS A 26 -22.53 -12.21 -4.03
N SER A 27 -23.58 -11.40 -4.17
CA SER A 27 -24.31 -11.15 -5.42
C SER A 27 -23.83 -9.88 -6.13
N TYR A 28 -22.53 -9.81 -6.44
CA TYR A 28 -21.94 -8.71 -7.20
C TYR A 28 -22.32 -8.79 -8.70
N CYS A 29 -22.22 -7.66 -9.40
CA CYS A 29 -22.49 -7.57 -10.84
C CYS A 29 -21.28 -8.07 -11.65
N ALA A 30 -21.36 -9.31 -12.15
CA ALA A 30 -20.23 -9.96 -12.83
C ALA A 30 -19.85 -9.29 -14.15
N THR A 31 -20.82 -8.72 -14.86
CA THR A 31 -20.59 -8.04 -16.15
C THR A 31 -19.91 -6.68 -16.00
N LYS A 32 -19.90 -6.10 -14.78
CA LYS A 32 -19.36 -4.77 -14.51
C LYS A 32 -18.17 -4.77 -13.55
N VAL A 33 -17.49 -5.91 -13.39
CA VAL A 33 -16.34 -6.02 -12.46
C VAL A 33 -15.17 -5.12 -12.87
N ASN A 34 -15.03 -4.81 -14.17
CA ASN A 34 -13.98 -3.94 -14.69
C ASN A 34 -14.41 -2.47 -14.87
N GLU A 35 -15.68 -2.14 -14.62
CA GLU A 35 -16.18 -0.77 -14.73
C GLU A 35 -15.87 0.03 -13.47
N ARG A 36 -15.33 1.25 -13.62
CA ARG A 36 -15.12 2.17 -12.50
C ARG A 36 -16.34 3.08 -12.34
N HIS A 37 -16.89 3.11 -11.13
CA HIS A 37 -17.96 4.04 -10.74
C HIS A 37 -17.46 5.14 -9.78
N PHE A 38 -16.14 5.21 -9.60
CA PHE A 38 -15.46 6.23 -8.81
C PHE A 38 -14.26 6.74 -9.60
N ASN A 39 -14.19 8.05 -9.77
CA ASN A 39 -13.21 8.72 -10.64
C ASN A 39 -11.87 9.01 -9.94
N GLY A 40 -11.84 9.04 -8.61
CA GLY A 40 -10.62 9.29 -7.85
C GLY A 40 -9.73 8.05 -7.74
N ASP A 41 -8.54 8.20 -7.17
CA ASP A 41 -7.65 7.09 -6.89
C ASP A 41 -8.22 6.13 -5.83
N VAL A 42 -7.98 4.84 -6.02
CA VAL A 42 -8.43 3.77 -5.12
C VAL A 42 -7.24 2.87 -4.79
N LEU A 43 -6.85 2.88 -3.53
CA LEU A 43 -5.80 2.04 -2.97
C LEU A 43 -6.43 0.85 -2.23
N GLY A 44 -6.06 -0.37 -2.61
CA GLY A 44 -6.46 -1.59 -1.92
C GLY A 44 -5.28 -2.22 -1.17
N TYR A 45 -5.43 -2.46 0.13
CA TYR A 45 -4.44 -3.26 0.90
C TYR A 45 -4.73 -4.75 0.77
N VAL A 46 -3.67 -5.55 0.61
CA VAL A 46 -3.75 -7.02 0.54
C VAL A 46 -2.79 -7.60 1.55
N THR A 47 -3.26 -8.54 2.38
CA THR A 47 -2.49 -9.09 3.51
C THR A 47 -2.33 -10.60 3.38
N PRO A 48 -1.14 -11.18 3.65
CA PRO A 48 -0.90 -12.63 3.55
C PRO A 48 -1.80 -13.48 4.44
N TRP A 49 -2.20 -12.98 5.62
CA TRP A 49 -3.07 -13.71 6.55
C TRP A 49 -4.55 -13.71 6.16
N ASN A 50 -4.92 -13.02 5.07
CA ASN A 50 -6.28 -13.04 4.51
C ASN A 50 -6.22 -13.26 3.00
N ASN A 51 -6.05 -14.53 2.61
CA ASN A 51 -5.90 -14.95 1.22
C ASN A 51 -7.03 -14.48 0.30
N HIS A 52 -8.23 -14.23 0.83
CA HIS A 52 -9.35 -13.75 0.03
C HIS A 52 -9.04 -12.40 -0.65
N GLY A 53 -8.14 -11.58 -0.08
CA GLY A 53 -7.68 -10.35 -0.73
C GLY A 53 -7.04 -10.57 -2.10
N TYR A 54 -6.30 -11.66 -2.28
CA TYR A 54 -5.66 -12.00 -3.55
C TYR A 54 -6.68 -12.39 -4.63
N GLU A 55 -7.76 -13.09 -4.23
CA GLU A 55 -8.87 -13.42 -5.12
C GLU A 55 -9.66 -12.17 -5.52
N ILE A 56 -9.90 -11.27 -4.55
CA ILE A 56 -10.61 -10.00 -4.78
C ILE A 56 -9.89 -9.13 -5.81
N THR A 57 -8.56 -9.06 -5.77
CA THR A 57 -7.80 -8.27 -6.76
C THR A 57 -7.79 -8.91 -8.14
N MET A 58 -7.92 -10.23 -8.24
CA MET A 58 -8.10 -10.91 -9.54
C MET A 58 -9.46 -10.61 -10.15
N ILE A 59 -10.53 -10.55 -9.34
CA ILE A 59 -11.90 -10.31 -9.82
C ILE A 59 -12.14 -8.83 -10.10
N PHE A 60 -11.69 -7.94 -9.21
CA PHE A 60 -12.02 -6.53 -9.21
C PHE A 60 -10.83 -5.60 -9.47
N GLY A 61 -9.69 -6.15 -9.93
CA GLY A 61 -8.46 -5.40 -10.15
C GLY A 61 -8.65 -4.11 -10.94
N GLY A 62 -9.51 -4.12 -11.96
CA GLY A 62 -9.81 -2.97 -12.82
C GLY A 62 -10.46 -1.79 -12.09
N LYS A 63 -10.91 -1.98 -10.84
CA LYS A 63 -11.47 -0.91 -10.00
C LYS A 63 -10.42 -0.17 -9.17
N PHE A 64 -9.22 -0.72 -9.03
CA PHE A 64 -8.13 -0.14 -8.26
C PHE A 64 -7.19 0.67 -9.14
N THR A 65 -6.62 1.75 -8.59
CA THR A 65 -5.45 2.41 -9.20
C THR A 65 -4.16 1.90 -8.58
N PHE A 66 -4.21 1.56 -7.30
CA PHE A 66 -3.08 1.04 -6.54
C PHE A 66 -3.49 -0.21 -5.75
N ILE A 67 -2.59 -1.18 -5.72
CA ILE A 67 -2.65 -2.32 -4.79
C ILE A 67 -1.40 -2.23 -3.92
N SER A 68 -1.58 -2.28 -2.61
CA SER A 68 -0.51 -2.26 -1.61
C SER A 68 -0.49 -3.57 -0.82
N PRO A 69 0.30 -4.55 -1.28
CA PRO A 69 0.54 -5.75 -0.49
C PRO A 69 1.30 -5.44 0.81
N VAL A 70 0.94 -6.12 1.88
CA VAL A 70 1.51 -5.95 3.23
C VAL A 70 2.52 -7.06 3.48
N TRP A 71 3.69 -6.93 2.86
CA TRP A 71 4.78 -7.92 2.94
C TRP A 71 6.01 -7.37 3.62
N LEU A 72 6.35 -6.12 3.30
CA LEU A 72 7.71 -5.65 3.45
C LEU A 72 7.89 -4.83 4.73
N GLN A 73 9.08 -4.99 5.31
CA GLN A 73 9.59 -4.12 6.36
C GLN A 73 11.00 -3.67 5.96
N ILE A 74 11.46 -2.56 6.53
CA ILE A 74 12.84 -2.10 6.39
C ILE A 74 13.48 -2.00 7.76
N GLN A 75 14.71 -2.50 7.87
CA GLN A 75 15.48 -2.54 9.10
C GLN A 75 16.85 -1.92 8.87
N ARG A 76 17.34 -1.16 9.85
CA ARG A 76 18.73 -0.72 9.92
C ARG A 76 19.57 -1.82 10.56
N LYS A 77 20.57 -2.34 9.85
CA LYS A 77 21.43 -3.44 10.30
C LYS A 77 22.84 -3.00 10.71
N GLY A 78 23.20 -1.76 10.39
CA GLY A 78 24.49 -1.15 10.69
C GLY A 78 24.52 0.30 10.21
N VAL A 79 25.68 0.94 10.32
CA VAL A 79 25.91 2.26 9.71
C VAL A 79 25.72 2.13 8.20
N GLN A 80 24.84 2.96 7.62
CA GLN A 80 24.60 2.98 6.18
C GLN A 80 24.16 1.62 5.59
N LEU A 81 23.64 0.72 6.43
CA LEU A 81 23.24 -0.62 6.01
C LEU A 81 21.76 -0.85 6.31
N TYR A 82 20.95 -0.77 5.25
CA TYR A 82 19.51 -0.97 5.29
C TYR A 82 19.12 -2.25 4.55
N HIS A 83 18.22 -3.03 5.15
CA HIS A 83 17.75 -4.27 4.57
C HIS A 83 16.23 -4.30 4.53
N VAL A 84 15.68 -4.53 3.34
CA VAL A 84 14.26 -4.82 3.17
C VAL A 84 14.05 -6.30 3.47
N THR A 85 13.11 -6.59 4.36
CA THR A 85 12.70 -7.94 4.75
C THR A 85 11.29 -8.25 4.22
N GLY A 86 10.85 -9.51 4.36
CA GLY A 86 9.52 -9.94 3.91
C GLY A 86 9.46 -10.39 2.45
N HIS A 87 10.62 -10.52 1.78
CA HIS A 87 10.69 -10.95 0.37
C HIS A 87 10.07 -12.33 0.11
N HIS A 88 10.02 -13.21 1.12
CA HIS A 88 9.43 -14.54 0.99
C HIS A 88 7.91 -14.53 0.78
N ASP A 89 7.22 -13.44 1.14
CA ASP A 89 5.78 -13.28 0.93
C ASP A 89 5.43 -12.69 -0.44
N ILE A 90 6.43 -12.29 -1.23
CA ILE A 90 6.21 -11.69 -2.55
C ILE A 90 5.72 -12.76 -3.53
N ASP A 91 4.47 -12.63 -3.96
CA ASP A 91 3.90 -13.46 -5.02
C ASP A 91 3.98 -12.77 -6.38
N ARG A 92 5.10 -13.01 -7.09
CA ARG A 92 5.31 -12.49 -8.45
C ARG A 92 4.29 -13.02 -9.46
N GLY A 93 3.82 -14.26 -9.28
CA GLY A 93 2.84 -14.88 -10.16
C GLY A 93 1.49 -14.19 -10.06
N TRP A 94 1.05 -13.91 -8.84
CA TRP A 94 -0.15 -13.13 -8.58
C TRP A 94 -0.04 -11.71 -9.14
N MET A 95 1.04 -10.99 -8.87
CA MET A 95 1.22 -9.62 -9.41
C MET A 95 1.11 -9.60 -10.93
N LYS A 96 1.78 -10.54 -11.61
CA LYS A 96 1.71 -10.68 -13.08
C LYS A 96 0.28 -10.98 -13.56
N SER A 97 -0.45 -11.84 -12.85
CA SER A 97 -1.82 -12.21 -13.18
C SER A 97 -2.75 -11.01 -13.06
N VAL A 98 -2.66 -10.25 -11.96
CA VAL A 98 -3.45 -9.02 -11.77
C VAL A 98 -3.13 -7.99 -12.85
N ARG A 99 -1.85 -7.76 -13.17
CA ARG A 99 -1.45 -6.81 -14.24
C ARG A 99 -1.97 -7.23 -15.62
N THR A 100 -2.10 -8.53 -15.85
CA THR A 100 -2.63 -9.07 -17.13
C THR A 100 -4.09 -8.70 -17.31
N GLU A 101 -4.89 -8.90 -16.26
CA GLU A 101 -6.32 -8.57 -16.26
C GLU A 101 -6.58 -7.06 -16.12
N SER A 102 -5.68 -6.35 -15.43
CA SER A 102 -5.86 -4.95 -15.03
C SER A 102 -4.61 -4.12 -15.26
N LYS A 103 -4.33 -3.80 -16.53
CA LYS A 103 -3.08 -3.15 -16.98
C LYS A 103 -2.75 -1.81 -16.31
N ALA A 104 -3.74 -1.09 -15.81
CA ALA A 104 -3.56 0.22 -15.19
C ALA A 104 -3.20 0.15 -13.69
N VAL A 105 -3.34 -1.02 -13.06
CA VAL A 105 -3.05 -1.20 -11.64
C VAL A 105 -1.55 -1.10 -11.37
N ARG A 106 -1.22 -0.31 -10.35
CA ARG A 106 0.15 -0.16 -9.84
C ARG A 106 0.34 -0.88 -8.52
N PHE A 107 1.43 -1.62 -8.39
CA PHE A 107 1.81 -2.28 -7.15
C PHE A 107 2.71 -1.38 -6.33
N VAL A 108 2.22 -0.97 -5.17
CA VAL A 108 2.91 -0.08 -4.24
C VAL A 108 2.97 -0.73 -2.85
N PRO A 109 3.79 -1.77 -2.63
CA PRO A 109 3.82 -2.48 -1.36
C PRO A 109 4.05 -1.55 -0.18
N ARG A 110 3.46 -1.92 0.95
CA ARG A 110 3.65 -1.18 2.19
C ARG A 110 5.03 -1.50 2.75
N ILE A 111 5.78 -0.46 3.12
CA ILE A 111 7.05 -0.56 3.84
C ILE A 111 6.82 -0.08 5.27
N LEU A 112 6.99 -1.00 6.21
CA LEU A 112 7.00 -0.70 7.64
C LEU A 112 8.43 -0.55 8.15
N PHE A 113 8.69 0.50 8.92
CA PHE A 113 9.96 0.63 9.64
C PHE A 113 9.88 -0.25 10.89
N ASP A 114 10.29 -1.51 10.79
CA ASP A 114 10.07 -2.49 11.86
C ASP A 114 11.28 -2.59 12.80
N SER A 115 11.01 -2.70 14.10
CA SER A 115 12.03 -2.83 15.14
C SER A 115 13.05 -1.68 15.21
N TRP A 116 12.68 -0.47 14.75
CA TRP A 116 13.55 0.70 14.84
C TRP A 116 13.61 1.26 16.26
N THR A 117 14.82 1.51 16.74
CA THR A 117 15.04 2.20 18.03
C THR A 117 15.11 3.71 17.83
N TYR A 118 15.01 4.47 18.92
CA TYR A 118 15.26 5.92 18.88
C TYR A 118 16.65 6.25 18.31
N ARG A 119 17.66 5.43 18.61
CA ARG A 119 19.03 5.62 18.11
C ARG A 119 19.11 5.43 16.59
N ASP A 120 18.35 4.49 16.02
CA ASP A 120 18.32 4.29 14.57
C ASP A 120 17.74 5.50 13.85
N TYR A 121 16.65 6.04 14.38
CA TYR A 121 16.08 7.30 13.90
C TYR A 121 17.05 8.48 14.07
N GLU A 122 17.74 8.57 15.20
CA GLU A 122 18.73 9.62 15.43
C GLU A 122 19.90 9.53 14.44
N SER A 123 20.41 8.32 14.15
CA SER A 123 21.44 8.12 13.13
C SER A 123 20.94 8.55 11.74
N LEU A 124 19.73 8.13 11.36
CA LEU A 124 19.12 8.50 10.08
C LEU A 124 18.92 10.02 9.94
N PHE A 125 18.39 10.68 10.98
CA PHE A 125 18.07 12.11 10.93
C PHE A 125 19.28 13.03 10.88
N ASN A 126 20.46 12.54 11.27
CA ASN A 126 21.67 13.35 11.39
C ASN A 126 22.69 13.11 10.27
N SER A 127 22.34 12.33 9.24
CA SER A 127 23.27 11.95 8.16
C SER A 127 22.54 11.81 6.83
N GLU A 128 22.88 12.66 5.85
CA GLU A 128 22.34 12.56 4.50
C GLU A 128 22.74 11.24 3.84
N ASP A 129 23.97 10.77 4.07
CA ASP A 129 24.43 9.47 3.56
C ASP A 129 23.56 8.31 4.08
N GLU A 130 23.07 8.38 5.33
CA GLU A 130 22.17 7.36 5.86
C GLU A 130 20.79 7.41 5.17
N ILE A 131 20.31 8.60 4.80
CA ILE A 131 19.05 8.78 4.07
C ILE A 131 19.20 8.29 2.62
N GLU A 132 20.35 8.55 1.99
CA GLU A 132 20.66 8.11 0.64
C GLU A 132 20.73 6.57 0.57
N GLU A 133 21.44 5.92 1.49
CA GLU A 133 21.51 4.45 1.55
C GLU A 133 20.14 3.81 1.85
N LEU A 134 19.31 4.45 2.66
CA LEU A 134 17.92 4.04 2.87
C LEU A 134 17.10 4.14 1.57
N ALA A 135 17.25 5.25 0.83
CA ALA A 135 16.60 5.43 -0.47
C ALA A 135 17.08 4.41 -1.50
N GLU A 136 18.38 4.15 -1.57
CA GLU A 136 18.98 3.19 -2.50
C GLU A 136 18.46 1.78 -2.24
N ALA A 137 18.37 1.35 -0.98
CA ALA A 137 17.78 0.07 -0.62
C ALA A 137 16.34 -0.07 -1.14
N LEU A 138 15.51 0.96 -0.97
CA LEU A 138 14.13 0.97 -1.46
C LEU A 138 14.06 0.95 -2.99
N VAL A 139 14.84 1.79 -3.67
CA VAL A 139 14.89 1.86 -5.14
C VAL A 139 15.37 0.53 -5.72
N HIS A 140 16.38 -0.10 -5.11
CA HIS A 140 16.90 -1.39 -5.53
C HIS A 140 15.81 -2.46 -5.42
N THR A 141 15.15 -2.57 -4.26
CA THR A 141 14.05 -3.51 -4.05
C THR A 141 12.91 -3.31 -5.05
N ALA A 142 12.48 -2.07 -5.28
CA ALA A 142 11.41 -1.80 -6.24
C ALA A 142 11.77 -2.24 -7.67
N LYS A 143 13.00 -1.99 -8.11
CA LYS A 143 13.47 -2.41 -9.43
C LYS A 143 13.59 -3.93 -9.54
N ALA A 144 14.11 -4.59 -8.50
CA ALA A 144 14.31 -6.04 -8.48
C ALA A 144 12.98 -6.82 -8.50
N GLU A 145 11.94 -6.27 -7.88
CA GLU A 145 10.63 -6.92 -7.73
C GLU A 145 9.54 -6.32 -8.64
N GLU A 146 9.92 -5.41 -9.54
CA GLU A 146 9.01 -4.74 -10.48
C GLU A 146 7.82 -4.03 -9.81
N PHE A 147 8.08 -3.38 -8.66
CA PHE A 147 7.12 -2.53 -7.98
C PHE A 147 7.04 -1.15 -8.65
N ASP A 148 5.86 -0.54 -8.59
CA ASP A 148 5.61 0.82 -9.08
C ASP A 148 5.89 1.89 -8.03
N GLY A 149 6.29 1.50 -6.82
CA GLY A 149 6.54 2.41 -5.70
C GLY A 149 6.28 1.77 -4.35
N PHE A 150 6.07 2.60 -3.33
CA PHE A 150 5.79 2.15 -1.96
C PHE A 150 4.76 3.00 -1.25
N VAL A 151 4.07 2.36 -0.30
CA VAL A 151 3.32 3.05 0.75
C VAL A 151 4.19 3.04 2.02
N LEU A 152 4.69 4.21 2.43
CA LEU A 152 5.56 4.36 3.59
C LEU A 152 4.74 4.45 4.88
N GLU A 153 5.01 3.57 5.85
CA GLU A 153 4.39 3.58 7.17
C GLU A 153 5.43 3.89 8.26
N VAL A 154 5.72 5.19 8.41
CA VAL A 154 6.71 5.70 9.36
C VAL A 154 6.18 6.83 10.25
N TRP A 155 5.13 7.55 9.80
CA TRP A 155 4.69 8.80 10.42
C TRP A 155 4.36 8.69 11.92
N SER A 156 3.64 7.63 12.29
CA SER A 156 3.15 7.44 13.66
C SER A 156 4.16 6.76 14.59
N GLN A 157 5.31 6.30 14.08
CA GLN A 157 6.22 5.46 14.87
C GLN A 157 6.96 6.20 15.99
N LEU A 158 7.16 7.52 15.84
CA LEU A 158 7.82 8.35 16.84
C LEU A 158 6.85 9.11 17.76
N GLY A 159 5.58 8.69 17.83
CA GLY A 159 4.57 9.36 18.66
C GLY A 159 4.38 10.84 18.33
N GLY A 160 4.65 11.25 17.09
CA GLY A 160 4.55 12.64 16.63
C GLY A 160 5.72 13.56 17.02
N GLN A 161 6.81 13.01 17.58
CA GLN A 161 8.06 13.72 17.82
C GLN A 161 8.92 13.82 16.56
N ARG A 162 9.93 14.72 16.54
CA ARG A 162 10.92 14.86 15.45
C ARG A 162 10.30 15.01 14.06
N ARG A 163 9.15 15.71 13.98
CA ARG A 163 8.37 15.86 12.74
C ARG A 163 9.13 16.56 11.62
N LYS A 164 9.98 17.54 11.94
CA LYS A 164 10.74 18.29 10.92
C LYS A 164 11.78 17.40 10.25
N GLU A 165 12.48 16.63 11.07
CA GLU A 165 13.48 15.65 10.65
C GLU A 165 12.84 14.54 9.84
N LEU A 166 11.69 14.01 10.29
CA LEU A 166 10.97 12.99 9.56
C LEU A 166 10.45 13.48 8.21
N VAL A 167 9.91 14.71 8.14
CA VAL A 167 9.50 15.33 6.86
C VAL A 167 10.69 15.49 5.93
N HIS A 168 11.85 15.87 6.44
CA HIS A 168 13.08 15.98 5.65
C HIS A 168 13.51 14.63 5.06
N VAL A 169 13.53 13.55 5.87
CA VAL A 169 13.77 12.18 5.38
C VAL A 169 12.75 11.80 4.30
N ILE A 170 11.45 11.96 4.58
CA ILE A 170 10.38 11.58 3.63
C ILE A 170 10.53 12.34 2.31
N ARG A 171 10.92 13.62 2.35
CA ARG A 171 11.16 14.43 1.15
C ARG A 171 12.32 13.85 0.34
N HIS A 172 13.46 13.56 0.97
CA HIS A 172 14.62 12.99 0.29
C HIS A 172 14.27 11.61 -0.31
N LEU A 173 13.65 10.71 0.46
CA LEU A 173 13.16 9.42 -0.05
C LEU A 173 12.24 9.60 -1.27
N SER A 174 11.34 10.60 -1.21
CA SER A 174 10.43 10.91 -2.32
C SER A 174 11.16 11.40 -3.57
N GLU A 175 12.17 12.25 -3.42
CA GLU A 175 12.99 12.74 -4.53
C GLU A 175 13.76 11.60 -5.21
N ALA A 176 14.39 10.71 -4.43
CA ALA A 176 15.10 9.55 -4.95
C ALA A 176 14.16 8.57 -5.67
N LEU A 177 13.03 8.21 -5.05
CA LEU A 177 12.03 7.32 -5.64
C LEU A 177 11.41 7.94 -6.91
N HIS A 178 11.07 9.23 -6.91
CA HIS A 178 10.56 9.91 -8.10
C HIS A 178 11.59 9.98 -9.24
N THR A 179 12.88 10.17 -8.93
CA THR A 179 13.97 10.11 -9.92
C THR A 179 14.02 8.74 -10.59
N ALA A 180 13.77 7.68 -9.82
CA ALA A 180 13.62 6.32 -10.32
C ALA A 180 12.24 6.02 -10.96
N LYS A 181 11.37 7.02 -11.13
CA LYS A 181 9.99 6.94 -11.65
C LYS A 181 9.04 6.06 -10.81
N LEU A 182 9.34 5.91 -9.52
CA LEU A 182 8.54 5.19 -8.55
C LEU A 182 7.56 6.11 -7.83
N LYS A 183 6.43 5.58 -7.36
CA LYS A 183 5.40 6.30 -6.59
C LYS A 183 5.70 6.25 -5.10
N VAL A 184 5.35 7.33 -4.41
CA VAL A 184 5.45 7.41 -2.95
C VAL A 184 4.11 7.81 -2.38
N LEU A 185 3.57 6.96 -1.53
CA LEU A 185 2.40 7.23 -0.71
C LEU A 185 2.84 7.20 0.75
N LEU A 186 2.16 7.97 1.61
CA LEU A 186 2.49 8.04 3.03
C LEU A 186 1.25 7.72 3.86
N VAL A 187 1.37 6.77 4.79
CA VAL A 187 0.35 6.53 5.81
C VAL A 187 0.41 7.67 6.82
N ILE A 188 -0.72 8.37 6.99
CA ILE A 188 -0.88 9.43 7.98
C ILE A 188 -2.09 9.12 8.89
N PRO A 189 -2.02 9.45 10.19
CA PRO A 189 -3.17 9.36 11.08
C PRO A 189 -4.24 10.39 10.70
N PRO A 190 -5.49 10.22 11.14
CA PRO A 190 -6.51 11.24 10.98
C PRO A 190 -6.06 12.55 11.65
N ALA A 191 -6.43 13.69 11.04
CA ALA A 191 -6.08 15.01 11.57
C ALA A 191 -6.70 15.30 12.95
N ILE A 192 -7.82 14.64 13.26
CA ILE A 192 -8.57 14.77 14.52
C ILE A 192 -8.72 13.37 15.10
N SER A 193 -8.21 13.15 16.30
CA SER A 193 -8.50 11.95 17.09
C SER A 193 -9.85 12.12 17.79
N PRO A 194 -10.76 11.13 17.74
CA PRO A 194 -11.94 11.12 18.61
C PRO A 194 -11.47 11.16 20.07
N GLY A 195 -11.98 12.14 20.83
CA GLY A 195 -11.74 12.25 22.27
C GLY A 195 -12.54 11.26 23.10
#